data_AF-A0A963W5R2-F1
#
_entry.id   AF-A0A963W5R2-F1
#
_cell.length_a   1.000
_cell.length_b   1.000
_cell.length_c   1.000
_cell.angle_alpha   90.00
_cell.angle_beta   90.00
_cell.angle_gamma   90.00
#
_symmetry.space_group_name_H-M   'P 1'
#
loop_
_entity.id
_entity.type
_entity.pdbx_description
1 polymer ?
#
loop_
_entity_poly.entity_id
_entity_poly.type
_entity_poly.pdbx_seq_one_letter_code
_entity_poly.pdbx_strand_id
1 'polypeptide(L)' 'MDFDYTDEQKALKDEARRFLADVAPLTVARAALDDPGQGYDEELWRRIGEQGWC' A
#
# COMPACT_ATOMS: atom_id res chain seq x y z
N MET A 1 -16.33 18.72 18.23
CA MET A 1 -15.31 18.62 17.17
C MET A 1 -15.55 17.30 16.49
N ASP A 2 -15.68 17.29 15.16
CA ASP A 2 -15.87 16.08 14.37
C ASP A 2 -14.50 15.56 13.93
N PHE A 3 -14.25 14.28 14.16
CA PHE A 3 -12.99 13.58 13.85
C PHE A 3 -13.22 12.44 12.85
N ASP A 4 -14.44 12.33 12.31
CA ASP A 4 -14.72 11.34 11.28
C ASP A 4 -14.08 11.75 9.94
N TYR A 5 -13.81 10.75 9.13
CA TYR A 5 -13.35 10.95 7.77
C TYR A 5 -14.49 11.53 6.91
N THR A 6 -14.13 12.35 5.94
CA THR A 6 -15.04 12.71 4.85
C THR A 6 -15.39 11.47 4.02
N ASP A 7 -16.48 11.52 3.27
CA ASP A 7 -16.88 10.40 2.40
C ASP A 7 -15.81 10.08 1.35
N GLU A 8 -15.11 11.11 0.84
CA GLU A 8 -13.98 10.94 -0.08
C GLU A 8 -12.79 10.23 0.57
N GLN A 9 -12.44 10.60 1.81
CA GLN A 9 -11.39 9.93 2.56
C GLN A 9 -11.73 8.48 2.88
N LYS A 10 -13.01 8.18 3.16
CA LYS A 10 -13.50 6.80 3.34
C LYS A 10 -13.38 6.00 2.04
N ALA A 11 -13.78 6.57 0.91
CA ALA A 11 -13.66 5.93 -0.39
C ALA A 11 -12.19 5.62 -0.75
N LEU A 12 -11.28 6.59 -0.57
CA LEU A 12 -9.86 6.41 -0.80
C LEU A 12 -9.27 5.31 0.07
N LYS A 13 -9.62 5.28 1.37
CA LYS A 13 -9.18 4.25 2.31
C LYS A 13 -9.62 2.85 1.89
N ASP A 14 -10.86 2.72 1.40
CA ASP A 14 -11.40 1.43 0.97
C ASP A 14 -10.75 0.95 -0.33
N GLU A 15 -10.49 1.85 -1.28
CA GLU A 15 -9.72 1.55 -2.49
C GLU A 15 -8.30 1.12 -2.15
N ALA A 16 -7.60 1.87 -1.30
CA ALA A 16 -6.25 1.55 -0.87
C ALA A 16 -6.16 0.18 -0.18
N ARG A 17 -7.15 -0.15 0.66
CA ARG A 17 -7.22 -1.47 1.31
C ARG A 17 -7.39 -2.59 0.29
N ARG A 18 -8.27 -2.43 -0.70
CA ARG A 18 -8.51 -3.45 -1.74
C ARG A 18 -7.26 -3.66 -2.60
N PHE A 19 -6.63 -2.58 -3.03
CA PHE A 19 -5.39 -2.63 -3.80
C PHE A 19 -4.28 -3.36 -3.03
N LEU A 20 -3.96 -2.93 -1.80
CA LEU A 20 -2.90 -3.56 -1.02
C LEU A 20 -3.17 -5.03 -0.71
N ALA A 21 -4.43 -5.43 -0.53
CA ALA A 21 -4.78 -6.83 -0.33
C ALA A 21 -4.46 -7.72 -1.55
N ASP A 22 -4.50 -7.15 -2.75
CA ASP A 22 -4.17 -7.84 -4.00
C ASP A 22 -2.65 -7.86 -4.26
N VAL A 23 -1.98 -6.73 -3.99
CA VAL A 23 -0.61 -6.51 -4.46
C VAL A 23 0.48 -6.70 -3.40
N ALA A 24 0.13 -6.70 -2.13
CA ALA A 24 1.07 -6.81 -1.01
C ALA A 24 0.80 -8.06 -0.13
N PRO A 25 0.85 -9.28 -0.69
CA PRO A 25 0.74 -10.49 0.11
C PRO A 25 1.95 -10.63 1.06
N LEU A 26 1.80 -11.45 2.10
CA LEU A 26 2.84 -11.67 3.13
C LEU A 26 4.18 -12.12 2.53
N THR A 27 4.17 -12.83 1.41
CA THR A 27 5.38 -13.28 0.70
C THR A 27 6.25 -12.13 0.21
N VAL A 28 5.65 -11.02 -0.21
CA VAL A 28 6.38 -9.82 -0.67
C VAL A 28 7.09 -9.16 0.53
N ALA A 29 6.37 -9.00 1.64
CA ALA A 29 6.96 -8.47 2.88
C ALA A 29 8.09 -9.38 3.41
N ARG A 30 7.92 -10.70 3.30
CA ARG A 30 8.95 -11.67 3.67
C ARG A 30 10.20 -11.54 2.79
N ALA A 31 10.03 -11.46 1.48
CA ALA A 31 11.13 -11.30 0.53
C ALA A 31 11.94 -10.02 0.80
N ALA A 32 11.26 -8.90 1.02
CA ALA A 32 11.90 -7.63 1.37
C ALA A 32 12.68 -7.69 2.71
N LEU A 33 12.20 -8.46 3.69
CA LEU A 33 12.93 -8.65 4.95
C LEU A 33 14.14 -9.58 4.82
N ASP A 34 14.06 -10.56 3.93
CA ASP A 34 15.12 -11.54 3.69
C ASP A 34 16.22 -10.99 2.73
N ASP A 35 16.00 -9.84 2.10
CA ASP A 35 17.01 -9.12 1.29
C ASP A 35 17.76 -8.05 2.11
N PRO A 36 19.01 -8.33 2.54
CA PRO A 36 19.80 -7.38 3.33
C PRO A 36 20.31 -6.17 2.55
N GLY A 37 20.26 -6.20 1.20
CA GLY A 37 20.66 -5.10 0.33
C GLY A 37 19.49 -4.20 -0.08
N GLN A 38 18.27 -4.75 -0.09
CA GLN A 38 17.08 -4.05 -0.55
C GLN A 38 15.87 -4.38 0.34
N GLY A 39 15.66 -3.55 1.37
CA GLY A 39 14.60 -3.72 2.37
C GLY A 39 13.16 -3.41 1.91
N TYR A 40 12.91 -3.41 0.60
CA TYR A 40 11.61 -3.12 0.00
C TYR A 40 11.44 -3.81 -1.36
N ASP A 41 10.20 -4.06 -1.75
CA ASP A 41 9.88 -4.59 -3.08
C ASP A 41 9.68 -3.44 -4.08
N GLU A 42 10.62 -3.27 -5.00
CA GLU A 42 10.64 -2.14 -5.96
C GLU A 42 9.38 -2.10 -6.83
N GLU A 43 8.91 -3.26 -7.26
CA GLU A 43 7.73 -3.38 -8.12
C GLU A 43 6.45 -2.96 -7.38
N LEU A 44 6.30 -3.41 -6.13
CA LEU A 44 5.21 -2.98 -5.26
C LEU A 44 5.22 -1.46 -5.05
N TRP A 45 6.38 -0.87 -4.77
CA TRP A 45 6.51 0.57 -4.55
C TRP A 45 6.20 1.38 -5.81
N ARG A 46 6.62 0.90 -6.98
CA ARG A 46 6.25 1.50 -8.27
C ARG A 46 4.73 1.50 -8.45
N ARG A 47 4.07 0.36 -8.23
CA ARG A 47 2.61 0.23 -8.35
C ARG A 47 1.86 1.14 -7.37
N ILE A 48 2.37 1.32 -6.15
CA ILE A 48 1.79 2.27 -5.19
C ILE A 48 1.88 3.71 -5.73
N GLY A 49 3.01 4.09 -6.35
CA GLY A 49 3.17 5.40 -6.98
C GLY A 49 2.21 5.65 -8.15
N GLU A 50 1.91 4.62 -8.94
CA GLU A 50 0.96 4.71 -10.06
C GLU A 50 -0.49 4.99 -9.62
N GLN A 51 -0.83 4.69 -8.36
CA GLN A 51 -2.15 5.03 -7.80
C GLN A 51 -2.33 6.54 -7.56
N GLY A 52 -1.27 7.35 -7.67
CA GLY A 52 -1.32 8.79 -7.47
C GLY A 52 -1.51 9.20 -6.00
N TRP A 53 -1.22 8.30 -5.05
CA TRP A 53 -1.25 8.58 -3.61
C TRP A 53 0.06 9.21 -3.10
N CYS A 54 1.10 9.22 -3.94
CA CYS A 54 2.47 9.64 -3.65
C CYS A 54 2.84 10.92 -4.40
#